data_AF-A0A3Q3GK07-F1
#
_entry.id   AF-A0A3Q3GK07-F1
#
_cell.length_a   1.000
_cell.length_b   1.000
_cell.length_c   1.000
_cell.angle_alpha   90.00
_cell.angle_beta   90.00
_cell.angle_gamma   90.00
#
_symmetry.space_group_name_H-M   'P 1'
#
loop_
_entity.id
_entity.type
_entity.pdbx_description
1 polymer ?
#
loop_
_entity_poly.entity_id
_entity_poly.type
_entity_poly.pdbx_seq_one_letter_code
_entity_poly.pdbx_strand_id
1 'polypeptide(L)'
;MSVQQSISQQGSGLNLKNMETVRGHCELFRAECSRLILETDKACKRMQSDDTERLDQRVRDIQFLKKELELKLEDIIVGIDDLMVLQSRGIKALEVSKELTRVTVLCLEERMKRLPAERRHDDVDKELMKEREVFEGVEAVLTRVLEQINEQIRLNRSAKYQLEHNLKEKFEAQSIDNSCALLTAHSINQLQSFKNPQTVMMSLAVTPEQWENITDIHMAQAEQQKTNSLSLHVLVASLLEQMAADMQMQYQATTTAFQCNIQALRSAKSQMEDQLAKILSEVACQKSIREDLRVAINDSERGLSLANARLDLRSLRPGKEQCYDPAQAQLLGEVQLLPSNINRLREAVVRSEEQQRSLIRCQLDLQENIEFKANSLYIDEVICTGHRKSITIHNF
;
A
#
# COMPACT_ATOMS: atom_id res chain seq x y z
N MET A 1 63.18 93.61 -98.21
CA MET A 1 61.99 93.61 -97.36
C MET A 1 61.95 92.28 -96.63
N SER A 2 62.69 92.12 -95.53
CA SER A 2 62.25 92.46 -94.17
C SER A 2 60.98 91.68 -93.78
N VAL A 3 61.10 90.55 -93.07
CA VAL A 3 61.03 90.47 -91.59
C VAL A 3 60.98 88.98 -91.18
N GLN A 4 62.06 88.56 -90.50
CA GLN A 4 62.18 87.61 -89.38
C GLN A 4 61.50 86.23 -89.37
N GLN A 5 62.37 85.22 -89.38
CA GLN A 5 62.34 84.03 -88.53
C GLN A 5 61.80 84.32 -87.12
N SER A 6 60.99 83.42 -86.55
CA SER A 6 61.24 82.78 -85.24
C SER A 6 60.13 81.79 -84.86
N ILE A 7 60.52 80.51 -84.78
CA ILE A 7 60.20 79.57 -83.68
C ILE A 7 58.72 79.29 -83.37
N SER A 8 58.24 78.09 -83.73
CA SER A 8 57.40 77.25 -82.84
C SER A 8 57.22 75.79 -83.32
N GLN A 9 58.28 75.14 -83.83
CA GLN A 9 58.31 73.66 -83.94
C GLN A 9 58.61 72.95 -82.60
N GLN A 10 58.33 73.61 -81.47
CA GLN A 10 58.35 73.00 -80.12
C GLN A 10 56.96 72.54 -79.65
N GLY A 11 55.86 72.86 -80.37
CA GLY A 11 54.50 72.57 -79.89
C GLY A 11 53.93 71.18 -80.19
N SER A 12 54.37 70.48 -81.24
CA SER A 12 53.76 69.20 -81.66
C SER A 12 54.43 67.96 -81.04
N GLY A 13 55.75 67.98 -80.87
CA GLY A 13 56.51 66.90 -80.20
C GLY A 13 56.29 66.84 -78.69
N LEU A 14 56.00 67.99 -78.05
CA LEU A 14 55.63 68.09 -76.63
C LEU A 14 54.20 67.58 -76.38
N ASN A 15 53.30 67.68 -77.36
CA ASN A 15 51.91 67.21 -77.26
C ASN A 15 51.81 65.68 -77.44
N LEU A 16 52.55 65.11 -78.39
CA LEU A 16 52.62 63.66 -78.58
C LEU A 16 53.28 62.95 -77.39
N LYS A 17 54.39 63.49 -76.87
CA LYS A 17 55.02 62.98 -75.63
C LYS A 17 54.06 63.05 -74.45
N ASN A 18 53.36 64.18 -74.23
CA ASN A 18 52.38 64.29 -73.16
C ASN A 18 51.21 63.30 -73.32
N MET A 19 50.71 63.07 -74.54
CA MET A 19 49.69 62.06 -74.80
C MET A 19 50.18 60.64 -74.51
N GLU A 20 51.44 60.32 -74.82
CA GLU A 20 52.06 59.04 -74.47
C GLU A 20 52.24 58.89 -72.96
N THR A 21 52.64 59.95 -72.24
CA THR A 21 52.73 59.94 -70.78
C THR A 21 51.35 59.76 -70.13
N VAL A 22 50.32 60.43 -70.64
CA VAL A 22 48.93 60.28 -70.14
C VAL A 22 48.41 58.88 -70.44
N ARG A 23 48.64 58.33 -71.65
CA ARG A 23 48.29 56.95 -71.99
C ARG A 23 48.98 55.95 -71.06
N GLY A 24 50.28 56.14 -70.81
CA GLY A 24 51.03 55.30 -69.86
C GLY A 24 50.47 55.35 -68.44
N HIS A 25 50.10 56.54 -67.94
CA HIS A 25 49.42 56.68 -66.64
C HIS A 25 48.04 56.00 -66.62
N CYS A 26 47.23 56.14 -67.69
CA CYS A 26 45.94 55.46 -67.80
C CYS A 26 46.10 53.93 -67.87
N GLU A 27 47.13 53.43 -68.55
CA GLU A 27 47.44 51.99 -68.61
C GLU A 27 47.88 51.44 -67.25
N LEU A 28 48.72 52.18 -66.51
CA LEU A 28 49.11 51.86 -65.14
C LEU A 28 47.92 51.87 -64.19
N PHE A 29 47.10 52.93 -64.20
CA PHE A 29 45.89 53.03 -63.39
C PHE A 29 44.88 51.91 -63.71
N ARG A 30 44.71 51.57 -64.99
CA ARG A 30 43.87 50.42 -65.40
C ARG A 30 44.42 49.10 -64.85
N ALA A 31 45.74 48.91 -64.84
CA ALA A 31 46.37 47.74 -64.25
C ALA A 31 46.17 47.71 -62.72
N GLU A 32 46.29 48.85 -62.04
CA GLU A 32 46.00 48.98 -60.61
C GLU A 32 44.53 48.66 -60.28
N CYS A 33 43.57 49.20 -61.05
CA CYS A 33 42.15 48.88 -60.91
C CYS A 33 41.88 47.40 -61.15
N SER A 34 42.49 46.80 -62.17
CA SER A 34 42.33 45.37 -62.47
C SER A 34 42.88 44.49 -61.35
N ARG A 35 44.04 44.86 -60.78
CA ARG A 35 44.62 44.19 -59.61
C ARG A 35 43.70 44.31 -58.39
N LEU A 36 43.17 45.51 -58.12
CA LEU A 36 42.24 45.75 -57.01
C LEU A 36 40.95 44.93 -57.15
N ILE A 37 40.38 44.84 -58.35
CA ILE A 37 39.20 44.00 -58.62
C ILE A 37 39.52 42.53 -58.33
N LEU A 38 40.66 42.03 -58.79
CA LEU A 38 41.05 40.63 -58.56
C LEU A 38 41.31 40.34 -57.07
N GLU A 39 41.99 41.23 -56.38
CA GLU A 39 42.28 41.09 -54.94
C GLU A 39 41.00 41.13 -54.11
N THR A 40 40.07 42.05 -54.42
CA THR A 40 38.79 42.17 -53.73
C THR A 40 37.86 40.98 -54.04
N ASP A 41 37.80 40.50 -55.29
CA ASP A 41 37.05 39.29 -55.66
C ASP A 41 37.59 38.05 -54.94
N LYS A 42 38.92 37.88 -54.92
CA LYS A 42 39.56 36.78 -54.16
C LYS A 42 39.34 36.89 -52.66
N ALA A 43 39.35 38.10 -52.09
CA ALA A 43 39.06 38.30 -50.67
C ALA A 43 37.59 37.96 -50.37
N CYS A 44 36.65 38.45 -51.18
CA CYS A 44 35.22 38.20 -51.03
C CYS A 44 34.88 36.71 -51.12
N LYS A 45 35.42 36.01 -52.14
CA LYS A 45 35.23 34.56 -52.30
C LYS A 45 35.79 33.76 -51.13
N ARG A 46 36.96 34.14 -50.60
CA ARG A 46 37.52 33.50 -49.40
C ARG A 46 36.62 33.70 -48.19
N MET A 47 36.18 34.93 -47.93
CA MET A 47 35.25 35.21 -46.82
C MET A 47 33.96 34.40 -46.95
N GLN A 48 33.34 34.35 -48.13
CA GLN A 48 32.12 33.56 -48.36
C GLN A 48 32.36 32.06 -48.15
N SER A 49 33.51 31.54 -48.57
CA SER A 49 33.89 30.15 -48.34
C SER A 49 34.07 29.85 -46.84
N ASP A 50 34.80 30.72 -46.14
CA ASP A 50 35.05 30.59 -44.70
C ASP A 50 33.74 30.67 -43.89
N ASP A 51 32.82 31.57 -44.27
CA ASP A 51 31.51 31.71 -43.64
C ASP A 51 30.65 30.46 -43.86
N THR A 52 30.67 29.91 -45.09
CA THR A 52 29.97 28.65 -45.42
C THR A 52 30.49 27.49 -44.57
N GLU A 53 31.80 27.33 -44.47
CA GLU A 53 32.43 26.26 -43.67
C GLU A 53 32.08 26.38 -42.18
N ARG A 54 32.07 27.60 -41.64
CA ARG A 54 31.69 27.86 -40.24
C ARG A 54 30.21 27.58 -39.97
N LEU A 55 29.32 27.97 -40.88
CA LEU A 55 27.89 27.67 -40.78
C LEU A 55 27.64 26.16 -40.84
N ASP A 56 28.30 25.46 -41.76
CA ASP A 56 28.22 24.00 -41.87
C ASP A 56 28.70 23.31 -40.59
N GLN A 57 29.80 23.79 -39.99
CA GLN A 57 30.28 23.28 -38.70
C GLN A 57 29.25 23.52 -37.60
N ARG A 58 28.68 24.73 -37.52
CA ARG A 58 27.66 25.06 -36.52
C ARG A 58 26.43 24.17 -36.63
N VAL A 59 25.97 23.89 -37.86
CA VAL A 59 24.85 22.97 -38.10
C VAL A 59 25.18 21.56 -37.62
N ARG A 60 26.40 21.06 -37.85
CA ARG A 60 26.86 19.75 -37.34
C ARG A 60 26.86 19.71 -35.82
N ASP A 61 27.37 20.75 -35.15
CA ASP A 61 27.40 20.82 -33.68
C ASP A 61 25.97 20.82 -33.09
N ILE A 62 25.04 21.56 -33.71
CA ILE A 62 23.63 21.57 -33.32
C ILE A 62 23.00 20.19 -33.50
N GLN A 63 23.24 19.53 -34.65
CA GLN A 63 22.73 18.18 -34.93
C GLN A 63 23.22 17.15 -33.91
N PHE A 64 24.50 17.23 -33.54
CA PHE A 64 25.08 16.35 -32.52
C PHE A 64 24.35 16.49 -31.18
N LEU A 65 24.24 17.72 -30.66
CA LEU A 65 23.56 17.95 -29.37
C LEU A 65 22.07 17.64 -29.42
N LYS A 66 21.38 17.85 -30.55
CA LYS A 66 19.98 17.44 -30.71
C LYS A 66 19.82 15.94 -30.54
N LYS A 67 20.69 15.14 -31.17
CA LYS A 67 20.65 13.69 -31.06
C LYS A 67 20.87 13.22 -29.62
N GLU A 68 21.83 13.80 -28.91
CA GLU A 68 22.07 13.48 -27.49
C GLU A 68 20.86 13.85 -26.62
N LEU A 69 20.24 15.02 -26.84
CA LEU A 69 19.01 15.43 -26.16
C LEU A 69 17.84 14.49 -26.44
N GLU A 70 17.64 14.07 -27.69
CA GLU A 70 16.60 13.11 -28.09
C GLU A 70 16.75 11.78 -27.34
N LEU A 71 17.98 11.25 -27.27
CA LEU A 71 18.27 10.01 -26.52
C LEU A 71 17.95 10.16 -25.02
N LYS A 72 18.38 11.25 -24.39
CA LYS A 72 18.07 11.51 -22.97
C LYS A 72 16.58 11.73 -22.73
N LEU A 73 15.87 12.33 -23.68
CA LEU A 73 14.44 12.54 -23.62
C LEU A 73 13.67 11.21 -23.68
N GLU A 74 14.06 10.30 -24.58
CA GLU A 74 13.49 8.96 -24.67
C GLU A 74 13.67 8.19 -23.34
N ASP A 75 14.88 8.20 -22.78
CA ASP A 75 15.19 7.58 -21.49
C ASP A 75 14.29 8.11 -20.34
N ILE A 76 14.10 9.43 -20.26
CA ILE A 76 13.27 10.06 -19.24
C ILE A 76 11.79 9.72 -19.44
N ILE A 77 11.31 9.67 -20.68
CA ILE A 77 9.92 9.30 -20.98
C ILE A 77 9.64 7.88 -20.49
N VAL A 78 10.50 6.91 -20.84
CA VAL A 78 10.39 5.52 -20.38
C VAL A 78 10.42 5.47 -18.85
N GLY A 79 11.35 6.19 -18.21
CA GLY A 79 11.44 6.23 -16.75
C GLY A 79 10.19 6.81 -16.06
N ILE A 80 9.50 7.78 -16.68
CA ILE A 80 8.21 8.29 -16.17
C ILE A 80 7.14 7.21 -16.26
N ASP A 81 7.03 6.52 -17.38
CA ASP A 81 6.03 5.47 -17.60
C ASP A 81 6.23 4.31 -16.61
N ASP A 82 7.47 3.88 -16.39
CA ASP A 82 7.82 2.84 -15.41
C ASP A 82 7.44 3.26 -13.97
N LEU A 83 7.70 4.51 -13.58
CA LEU A 83 7.30 5.01 -12.27
C LEU A 83 5.77 5.11 -12.13
N MET A 84 5.03 5.42 -13.20
CA MET A 84 3.57 5.43 -13.17
C MET A 84 2.98 4.02 -12.99
N VAL A 85 3.61 3.00 -13.59
CA VAL A 85 3.25 1.59 -13.34
C VAL A 85 3.54 1.21 -11.89
N LEU A 86 4.72 1.56 -11.38
CA LEU A 86 5.11 1.29 -9.99
C LEU A 86 4.18 1.99 -8.99
N GLN A 87 3.80 3.24 -9.26
CA GLN A 87 2.82 3.99 -8.47
C GLN A 87 1.46 3.26 -8.45
N SER A 88 0.98 2.83 -9.62
CA SER A 88 -0.30 2.12 -9.72
C SER A 88 -0.29 0.83 -8.91
N ARG A 89 0.84 0.11 -8.88
CA ARG A 89 1.04 -1.07 -8.04
C ARG A 89 1.02 -0.72 -6.55
N GLY A 90 1.74 0.33 -6.15
CA GLY A 90 1.76 0.80 -4.76
C GLY A 90 0.38 1.27 -4.25
N ILE A 91 -0.42 1.92 -5.09
CA ILE A 91 -1.79 2.35 -4.74
C ILE A 91 -2.67 1.13 -4.47
N LYS A 92 -2.65 0.13 -5.37
CA LYS A 92 -3.40 -1.12 -5.18
C LYS A 92 -2.96 -1.85 -3.91
N ALA A 93 -1.66 -1.92 -3.64
CA ALA A 93 -1.14 -2.51 -2.42
C ALA A 93 -1.69 -1.81 -1.17
N LEU A 94 -1.74 -0.47 -1.19
CA LEU A 94 -2.27 0.34 -0.09
C LEU A 94 -3.78 0.12 0.11
N GLU A 95 -4.55 0.03 -0.97
CA GLU A 95 -6.00 -0.27 -0.90
C GLU A 95 -6.26 -1.64 -0.26
N VAL A 96 -5.51 -2.67 -0.68
CA VAL A 96 -5.60 -4.02 -0.09
C VAL A 96 -5.21 -4.00 1.39
N SER A 97 -4.14 -3.30 1.76
CA SER A 97 -3.71 -3.17 3.15
C SER A 97 -4.78 -2.52 4.03
N LYS A 98 -5.43 -1.46 3.54
CA LYS A 98 -6.53 -0.78 4.25
C LYS A 98 -7.72 -1.68 4.48
N GLU A 99 -8.10 -2.50 3.49
CA GLU A 99 -9.20 -3.44 3.64
C GLU A 99 -8.85 -4.55 4.66
N LEU A 100 -7.60 -5.02 4.66
CA LEU A 100 -7.12 -5.96 5.67
C LEU A 100 -7.16 -5.37 7.09
N THR A 101 -6.68 -4.14 7.29
CA THR A 101 -6.79 -3.43 8.58
C THR A 101 -8.24 -3.29 9.01
N ARG A 102 -9.14 -2.91 8.10
CA ARG A 102 -10.57 -2.79 8.38
C ARG A 102 -11.15 -4.12 8.88
N VAL A 103 -10.85 -5.24 8.22
CA VAL A 103 -11.34 -6.55 8.65
C VAL A 103 -10.76 -6.97 10.00
N THR A 104 -9.50 -6.68 10.27
CA THR A 104 -8.88 -6.94 11.58
C THR A 104 -9.59 -6.15 12.69
N VAL A 105 -9.88 -4.87 12.45
CA VAL A 105 -10.64 -4.02 13.39
C VAL A 105 -12.06 -4.56 13.60
N LEU A 106 -12.77 -4.95 12.53
CA LEU A 106 -14.09 -5.57 12.65
C LEU A 106 -14.04 -6.85 13.49
N CYS A 107 -13.02 -7.69 13.31
CA CYS A 107 -12.87 -8.89 14.13
C CYS A 107 -12.69 -8.56 15.62
N LEU A 108 -11.88 -7.54 15.94
CA LEU A 108 -11.72 -7.05 17.31
C LEU A 108 -13.06 -6.56 17.88
N GLU A 109 -13.81 -5.75 17.11
CA GLU A 109 -15.11 -5.21 17.52
C GLU A 109 -16.15 -6.32 17.76
N GLU A 110 -16.24 -7.31 16.88
CA GLU A 110 -17.15 -8.45 17.04
C GLU A 110 -16.79 -9.27 18.28
N ARG A 111 -15.50 -9.48 18.54
CA ARG A 111 -15.05 -10.18 19.74
C ARG A 111 -15.29 -9.38 21.02
N MET A 112 -15.30 -8.05 20.97
CA MET A 112 -15.71 -7.23 22.12
C MET A 112 -17.18 -7.42 22.52
N LYS A 113 -18.04 -7.92 21.62
CA LYS A 113 -19.45 -8.24 21.91
C LYS A 113 -19.63 -9.51 22.73
N ARG A 114 -18.57 -10.28 22.97
CA ARG A 114 -18.58 -11.42 23.88
C ARG A 114 -18.94 -10.99 25.30
N LEU A 115 -19.59 -11.91 26.01
CA LEU A 115 -19.97 -11.69 27.40
C LEU A 115 -18.73 -11.38 28.27
N PRO A 116 -18.86 -10.49 29.28
CA PRO A 116 -17.73 -10.05 30.10
C PRO A 116 -16.92 -11.19 30.73
N ALA A 117 -17.57 -12.29 31.12
CA ALA A 117 -16.91 -13.45 31.72
C ALA A 117 -15.95 -14.18 30.75
N GLU A 118 -16.16 -14.04 29.45
CA GLU A 118 -15.35 -14.65 28.39
C GLU A 118 -14.39 -13.64 27.72
N ARG A 119 -14.42 -12.35 28.08
CA ARG A 119 -13.54 -11.28 27.55
C ARG A 119 -12.11 -11.32 28.08
N ARG A 120 -11.58 -12.51 28.40
CA ARG A 120 -10.16 -12.64 28.72
C ARG A 120 -9.37 -12.44 27.42
N HIS A 121 -8.32 -11.62 27.47
CA HIS A 121 -7.41 -11.41 26.35
C HIS A 121 -6.71 -12.73 26.04
N ASP A 122 -7.28 -13.48 25.11
CA ASP A 122 -6.76 -14.76 24.65
C ASP A 122 -5.69 -14.52 23.57
N ASP A 123 -5.12 -15.60 23.06
CA ASP A 123 -4.08 -15.50 22.04
C ASP A 123 -4.62 -14.95 20.71
N VAL A 124 -5.92 -15.06 20.44
CA VAL A 124 -6.54 -14.47 19.25
C VAL A 124 -6.55 -12.94 19.36
N ASP A 125 -6.91 -12.39 20.52
CA ASP A 125 -6.89 -10.93 20.74
C ASP A 125 -5.46 -10.38 20.59
N LYS A 126 -4.46 -11.10 21.10
CA LYS A 126 -3.06 -10.71 20.95
C LYS A 126 -2.62 -10.69 19.49
N GLU A 127 -2.93 -11.74 18.73
CA GLU A 127 -2.53 -11.83 17.33
C GLU A 127 -3.31 -10.86 16.45
N LEU A 128 -4.60 -10.59 16.73
CA LEU A 128 -5.37 -9.53 16.05
C LEU A 128 -4.79 -8.13 16.29
N MET A 129 -4.35 -7.83 17.52
CA MET A 129 -3.72 -6.53 17.82
C MET A 129 -2.38 -6.38 17.09
N LYS A 130 -1.54 -7.41 17.10
CA LYS A 130 -0.29 -7.42 16.31
C LYS A 130 -0.56 -7.30 14.81
N GLU A 131 -1.56 -7.99 14.30
CA GLU A 131 -1.98 -7.92 12.90
C GLU A 131 -2.39 -6.50 12.50
N ARG A 132 -3.15 -5.82 13.37
CA ARG A 132 -3.48 -4.42 13.17
C ARG A 132 -2.24 -3.54 13.13
N GLU A 133 -1.32 -3.70 14.09
CA GLU A 133 -0.07 -2.92 14.14
C GLU A 133 0.80 -3.12 12.90
N VAL A 134 0.95 -4.37 12.43
CA VAL A 134 1.70 -4.69 11.20
C VAL A 134 1.04 -4.04 9.99
N PHE A 135 -0.28 -4.17 9.83
CA PHE A 135 -0.98 -3.62 8.67
C PHE A 135 -0.97 -2.08 8.66
N GLU A 136 -1.20 -1.43 9.80
CA GLU A 136 -1.09 0.04 9.94
C GLU A 136 0.35 0.51 9.64
N GLY A 137 1.36 -0.26 10.06
CA GLY A 137 2.77 0.00 9.73
C GLY A 137 3.05 -0.07 8.22
N VAL A 138 2.53 -1.10 7.55
CA VAL A 138 2.63 -1.25 6.09
C VAL A 138 1.93 -0.10 5.36
N GLU A 139 0.73 0.31 5.80
CA GLU A 139 0.02 1.45 5.23
C GLU A 139 0.83 2.76 5.32
N ALA A 140 1.49 3.00 6.46
CA ALA A 140 2.33 4.17 6.66
C ALA A 140 3.55 4.16 5.73
N VAL A 141 4.21 3.00 5.57
CA VAL A 141 5.36 2.84 4.67
C VAL A 141 4.94 3.03 3.21
N LEU A 142 3.84 2.40 2.78
CA LEU A 142 3.29 2.53 1.42
C LEU A 142 2.92 3.98 1.09
N THR A 143 2.30 4.69 2.03
CA THR A 143 1.95 6.11 1.86
C THR A 143 3.21 6.95 1.61
N ARG A 144 4.25 6.77 2.43
CA ARG A 144 5.52 7.49 2.27
C ARG A 144 6.23 7.14 0.96
N VAL A 145 6.20 5.86 0.56
CA VAL A 145 6.76 5.42 -0.72
C VAL A 145 6.03 6.05 -1.91
N LEU A 146 4.70 6.12 -1.86
CA LEU A 146 3.89 6.76 -2.90
C LEU A 146 4.17 8.26 -3.00
N GLU A 147 4.41 8.95 -1.89
CA GLU A 147 4.87 10.34 -1.89
C GLU A 147 6.24 10.50 -2.58
N GLN A 148 7.19 9.60 -2.30
CA GLN A 148 8.50 9.60 -2.96
C GLN A 148 8.40 9.34 -4.47
N ILE A 149 7.54 8.40 -4.89
CA ILE A 149 7.30 8.12 -6.30
C ILE A 149 6.66 9.34 -6.99
N ASN A 150 5.67 9.97 -6.36
CA ASN A 150 5.05 11.19 -6.88
C ASN A 150 6.06 12.32 -7.09
N GLU A 151 6.93 12.55 -6.10
CA GLU A 151 7.96 13.57 -6.21
C GLU A 151 8.97 13.24 -7.30
N GLN A 152 9.41 11.98 -7.42
CA GLN A 152 10.31 11.57 -8.49
C GLN A 152 9.67 11.73 -9.88
N ILE A 153 8.39 11.41 -10.05
CA ILE A 153 7.65 11.67 -11.30
C ILE A 153 7.64 13.17 -11.62
N ARG A 154 7.43 14.03 -10.61
CA ARG A 154 7.44 15.50 -10.77
C ARG A 154 8.81 15.99 -11.24
N LEU A 155 9.89 15.49 -10.63
CA LEU A 155 11.26 15.83 -11.01
C LEU A 155 11.60 15.35 -12.42
N ASN A 156 11.20 14.13 -12.79
CA ASN A 156 11.39 13.60 -14.14
C ASN A 156 10.62 14.44 -15.18
N ARG A 157 9.39 14.87 -14.88
CA ARG A 157 8.61 15.75 -15.76
C ARG A 157 9.26 17.13 -15.92
N SER A 158 9.88 17.65 -14.86
CA SER A 158 10.67 18.90 -14.94
C SER A 158 11.89 18.73 -15.84
N ALA A 159 12.65 17.64 -15.70
CA ALA A 159 13.80 17.34 -16.56
C ALA A 159 13.36 17.17 -18.03
N LYS A 160 12.27 16.43 -18.26
CA LYS A 160 11.64 16.27 -19.58
C LYS A 160 11.35 17.63 -20.24
N TYR A 161 10.71 18.54 -19.51
CA TYR A 161 10.39 19.87 -20.02
C TYR A 161 11.64 20.66 -20.44
N GLN A 162 12.71 20.60 -19.64
CA GLN A 162 13.97 21.30 -19.97
C GLN A 162 14.63 20.71 -21.23
N LEU A 163 14.60 19.39 -21.39
CA LEU A 163 15.10 18.72 -22.59
C LEU A 163 14.27 19.09 -23.82
N GLU A 164 12.94 19.04 -23.74
CA GLU A 164 12.02 19.41 -24.84
C GLU A 164 12.20 20.88 -25.25
N HIS A 165 12.32 21.78 -24.27
CA HIS A 165 12.57 23.19 -24.53
C HIS A 165 13.91 23.41 -25.25
N ASN A 166 14.99 22.81 -24.73
CA ASN A 166 16.31 22.96 -25.34
C ASN A 166 16.38 22.34 -26.75
N LEU A 167 15.70 21.20 -26.96
CA LEU A 167 15.58 20.57 -28.27
C LEU A 167 14.85 21.47 -29.28
N LYS A 168 13.75 22.12 -28.85
CA LYS A 168 13.01 23.08 -29.66
C LYS A 168 13.88 24.26 -30.09
N GLU A 169 14.59 24.89 -29.15
CA GLU A 169 15.49 26.01 -29.44
C GLU A 169 16.60 25.60 -30.42
N LYS A 170 17.17 24.40 -30.26
CA LYS A 170 18.17 23.87 -31.19
C LYS A 170 17.58 23.57 -32.58
N PHE A 171 16.33 23.11 -32.66
CA PHE A 171 15.65 22.90 -33.94
C PHE A 171 15.44 24.23 -34.68
N GLU A 172 14.97 25.26 -33.98
CA GLU A 172 14.79 26.61 -34.53
C GLU A 172 16.12 27.21 -34.99
N ALA A 173 17.17 27.11 -34.16
CA ALA A 173 18.52 27.55 -34.52
C ALA A 173 19.05 26.84 -35.78
N GLN A 174 18.91 25.52 -35.86
CA GLN A 174 19.32 24.75 -37.04
C GLN A 174 18.56 25.19 -38.30
N SER A 175 17.26 25.46 -38.20
CA SER A 175 16.45 25.91 -39.34
C SER A 175 16.91 27.26 -39.86
N ILE A 176 17.29 28.18 -38.96
CA ILE A 176 17.84 29.48 -39.31
C ILE A 176 19.20 29.31 -39.97
N ASP A 177 20.11 28.54 -39.37
CA ASP A 177 21.47 28.34 -39.90
C ASP A 177 21.47 27.62 -41.26
N ASN A 178 20.58 26.64 -41.46
CA ASN A 178 20.36 26.01 -42.76
C ASN A 178 19.86 27.02 -43.79
N SER A 179 18.96 27.94 -43.40
CA SER A 179 18.46 28.98 -44.30
C SER A 179 19.60 29.94 -44.69
N CYS A 180 20.45 30.33 -43.73
CA CYS A 180 21.64 31.15 -43.95
C CYS A 180 22.63 30.49 -44.92
N ALA A 181 22.89 29.20 -44.77
CA ALA A 181 23.77 28.44 -45.66
C ALA A 181 23.26 28.39 -47.12
N LEU A 182 21.94 28.50 -47.33
CA LEU A 182 21.31 28.53 -48.65
C LEU A 182 21.19 29.94 -49.26
N LEU A 183 21.49 31.00 -48.51
CA LEU A 183 21.42 32.37 -49.02
C LEU A 183 22.54 32.63 -50.03
N THR A 184 22.15 33.08 -51.22
CA THR A 184 23.08 33.57 -52.24
C THR A 184 22.91 35.07 -52.44
N ALA A 185 23.91 35.73 -53.02
CA ALA A 185 23.82 37.16 -53.36
C ALA A 185 22.61 37.50 -54.25
N HIS A 186 22.10 36.53 -55.03
CA HIS A 186 20.90 36.70 -55.85
C HIS A 186 19.60 36.59 -55.04
N SER A 187 19.59 35.75 -53.99
CA SER A 187 18.46 35.50 -53.09
C SER A 187 18.14 36.72 -52.20
N ILE A 188 19.13 37.57 -51.93
CA ILE A 188 19.01 38.74 -51.04
C ILE A 188 18.09 39.83 -51.61
N ASN A 189 18.01 39.95 -52.94
CA ASN A 189 17.17 40.97 -53.58
C ASN A 189 15.66 40.78 -53.30
N GLN A 190 15.23 39.57 -52.90
CA GLN A 190 13.86 39.29 -52.49
C GLN A 190 13.58 39.57 -51.00
N LEU A 191 14.62 39.73 -50.17
CA LEU A 191 14.53 39.92 -48.71
C LEU A 191 14.62 41.39 -48.27
N GLN A 192 14.66 42.35 -49.21
CA GLN A 192 14.93 43.78 -48.97
C GLN A 192 13.86 44.55 -48.16
N SER A 193 12.91 43.88 -47.52
CA SER A 193 11.94 44.52 -46.61
C SER A 193 12.48 44.73 -45.18
N PHE A 194 13.62 44.15 -44.80
CA PHE A 194 14.19 44.30 -43.45
C PHE A 194 15.33 45.32 -43.42
N LYS A 195 15.00 46.61 -43.58
CA LYS A 195 15.94 47.71 -43.31
C LYS A 195 15.66 48.29 -41.92
N ASN A 196 16.42 47.84 -40.93
CA ASN A 196 16.72 48.63 -39.75
C ASN A 196 18.21 48.46 -39.41
N PRO A 197 19.06 49.48 -39.62
CA PRO A 197 20.42 49.49 -39.10
C PRO A 197 20.38 49.99 -37.66
N GLN A 198 19.73 49.24 -36.78
CA GLN A 198 20.04 49.33 -35.37
C GLN A 198 20.93 48.14 -35.08
N THR A 199 22.21 48.42 -34.87
CA THR A 199 23.14 47.55 -34.17
C THR A 199 22.51 47.29 -32.80
N VAL A 200 21.63 46.29 -32.72
CA VAL A 200 21.04 45.84 -31.47
C VAL A 200 22.23 45.42 -30.63
N MET A 201 22.51 46.19 -29.57
CA MET A 201 23.50 45.78 -28.58
C MET A 201 23.10 44.39 -28.12
N MET A 202 23.94 43.42 -28.46
CA MET A 202 23.75 42.00 -28.21
C MET A 202 24.10 41.69 -26.75
N SER A 203 23.50 42.44 -25.81
CA SER A 203 23.84 42.46 -24.37
C SER A 203 23.50 41.16 -23.64
N LEU A 204 23.01 40.14 -24.35
CA LEU A 204 22.57 38.84 -23.85
C LEU A 204 23.13 37.67 -24.68
N ALA A 205 24.09 37.88 -25.59
CA ALA A 205 24.67 36.79 -26.37
C ALA A 205 25.45 35.81 -25.48
N VAL A 206 25.07 34.53 -25.54
CA VAL A 206 25.82 33.42 -24.94
C VAL A 206 27.02 33.05 -25.81
N THR A 207 28.14 32.72 -25.18
CA THR A 207 29.31 32.16 -25.88
C THR A 207 29.03 30.72 -26.34
N PRO A 208 29.77 30.18 -27.33
CA PRO A 208 29.64 28.78 -27.72
C PRO A 208 29.84 27.80 -26.55
N GLU A 209 30.80 28.09 -25.67
CA GLU A 209 31.05 27.32 -24.45
C GLU A 209 29.86 27.36 -23.48
N GLN A 210 29.25 28.54 -23.29
CA GLN A 210 28.03 28.66 -22.47
C GLN A 210 26.85 27.92 -23.09
N TRP A 211 26.71 27.94 -24.41
CA TRP A 211 25.65 27.23 -25.14
C TRP A 211 25.76 25.71 -24.99
N GLU A 212 26.98 25.16 -25.05
CA GLU A 212 27.24 23.74 -24.83
C GLU A 212 26.99 23.36 -23.37
N ASN A 213 27.54 24.13 -22.43
CA ASN A 213 27.40 23.89 -21.00
C ASN A 213 25.92 23.91 -20.53
N ILE A 214 25.08 24.79 -21.07
CA ILE A 214 23.63 24.79 -20.76
C ILE A 214 22.99 23.45 -21.12
N THR A 215 23.33 22.89 -22.28
CA THR A 215 22.84 21.58 -22.72
C THR A 215 23.38 20.46 -21.84
N ASP A 216 24.68 20.50 -21.52
CA ASP A 216 25.30 19.52 -20.62
C ASP A 216 24.65 19.50 -19.23
N ILE A 217 24.32 20.68 -18.67
CA ILE A 217 23.62 20.80 -17.39
C ILE A 217 22.27 20.09 -17.45
N HIS A 218 21.47 20.32 -18.50
CA HIS A 218 20.16 19.68 -18.64
C HIS A 218 20.27 18.16 -18.86
N MET A 219 21.25 17.70 -19.65
CA MET A 219 21.52 16.27 -19.82
C MET A 219 21.99 15.60 -18.53
N ALA A 220 22.86 16.26 -17.77
CA ALA A 220 23.33 15.76 -16.47
C ALA A 220 22.18 15.69 -15.45
N GLN A 221 21.29 16.69 -15.43
CA GLN A 221 20.08 16.66 -14.61
C GLN A 221 19.17 15.50 -14.99
N ALA A 222 18.96 15.25 -16.28
CA ALA A 222 18.18 14.11 -16.75
C ALA A 222 18.80 12.77 -16.33
N GLU A 223 20.12 12.61 -16.49
CA GLU A 223 20.83 11.39 -16.07
C GLU A 223 20.75 11.16 -14.56
N GLN A 224 20.84 12.23 -13.76
CA GLN A 224 20.64 12.16 -12.32
C GLN A 224 19.23 11.68 -11.97
N GLN A 225 18.21 12.21 -12.64
CA GLN A 225 16.83 11.80 -12.39
C GLN A 225 16.55 10.35 -12.83
N LYS A 226 17.16 9.90 -13.93
CA LYS A 226 17.13 8.50 -14.37
C LYS A 226 17.72 7.58 -13.30
N THR A 227 18.91 7.92 -12.78
CA THR A 227 19.59 7.16 -11.73
C THR A 227 18.77 7.09 -10.44
N ASN A 228 18.16 8.20 -10.03
CA ASN A 228 17.26 8.26 -8.88
C ASN A 228 16.03 7.37 -9.08
N SER A 229 15.43 7.41 -10.27
CA SER A 229 14.26 6.60 -10.62
C SER A 229 14.55 5.10 -10.56
N LEU A 230 15.70 4.66 -11.09
CA LEU A 230 16.14 3.26 -11.02
C LEU A 230 16.38 2.81 -9.57
N SER A 231 17.06 3.65 -8.78
CA SER A 231 17.33 3.37 -7.36
C SER A 231 16.03 3.24 -6.56
N LEU A 232 15.07 4.15 -6.81
CA LEU A 232 13.74 4.11 -6.20
C LEU A 232 12.97 2.85 -6.61
N HIS A 233 13.02 2.46 -7.89
CA HIS A 233 12.33 1.26 -8.36
C HIS A 233 12.83 0.00 -7.64
N VAL A 234 14.15 -0.18 -7.51
CA VAL A 234 14.74 -1.32 -6.79
C VAL A 234 14.33 -1.32 -5.32
N LEU A 235 14.42 -0.17 -4.66
CA LEU A 235 14.01 -0.02 -3.25
C LEU A 235 12.54 -0.40 -3.07
N VAL A 236 11.64 0.18 -3.86
CA VAL A 236 10.20 -0.05 -3.74
C VAL A 236 9.83 -1.49 -4.07
N ALA A 237 10.44 -2.10 -5.07
CA ALA A 237 10.21 -3.51 -5.38
C ALA A 237 10.55 -4.41 -4.18
N SER A 238 11.72 -4.19 -3.55
CA SER A 238 12.12 -4.95 -2.35
C SER A 238 11.21 -4.71 -1.15
N LEU A 239 10.76 -3.46 -0.94
CA LEU A 239 9.84 -3.12 0.14
C LEU A 239 8.48 -3.78 -0.07
N LEU A 240 7.94 -3.77 -1.29
CA LEU A 240 6.65 -4.41 -1.59
C LEU A 240 6.70 -5.91 -1.30
N GLU A 241 7.78 -6.59 -1.68
CA GLU A 241 7.97 -8.01 -1.39
C GLU A 241 8.05 -8.29 0.11
N GLN A 242 8.85 -7.51 0.85
CA GLN A 242 8.98 -7.65 2.30
C GLN A 242 7.65 -7.40 3.03
N MET A 243 6.94 -6.33 2.66
CA MET A 243 5.66 -5.99 3.27
C MET A 243 4.60 -7.06 2.99
N ALA A 244 4.54 -7.62 1.77
CA ALA A 244 3.66 -8.73 1.46
C ALA A 244 3.95 -9.96 2.33
N ALA A 245 5.23 -10.30 2.49
CA ALA A 245 5.66 -11.41 3.33
C ALA A 245 5.29 -11.19 4.81
N ASP A 246 5.56 -10.00 5.36
CA ASP A 246 5.24 -9.66 6.75
C ASP A 246 3.73 -9.73 7.02
N MET A 247 2.92 -9.18 6.12
CA MET A 247 1.47 -9.25 6.23
C MET A 247 0.96 -10.68 6.15
N GLN A 248 1.49 -11.49 5.24
CA GLN A 248 1.10 -12.88 5.08
C GLN A 248 1.47 -13.71 6.31
N MET A 249 2.68 -13.53 6.85
CA MET A 249 3.12 -14.20 8.07
C MET A 249 2.21 -13.87 9.25
N GLN A 250 1.91 -12.59 9.47
CA GLN A 250 1.04 -12.19 10.58
C GLN A 250 -0.41 -12.66 10.39
N TYR A 251 -0.95 -12.58 9.17
CA TYR A 251 -2.29 -13.11 8.88
C TYR A 251 -2.39 -14.62 9.15
N GLN A 252 -1.34 -15.39 8.83
CA GLN A 252 -1.28 -16.83 9.12
C GLN A 252 -1.17 -17.11 10.62
N ALA A 253 -0.39 -16.32 11.36
CA ALA A 253 -0.28 -16.42 12.81
C ALA A 253 -1.65 -16.21 13.47
N THR A 254 -2.37 -15.13 13.11
CA THR A 254 -3.72 -14.89 13.62
C THR A 254 -4.70 -15.98 13.22
N THR A 255 -4.65 -16.46 11.97
CA THR A 255 -5.51 -17.55 11.50
C THR A 255 -5.29 -18.84 12.31
N THR A 256 -4.03 -19.14 12.64
CA THR A 256 -3.69 -20.29 13.48
C THR A 256 -4.21 -20.12 14.90
N ALA A 257 -4.08 -18.92 15.48
CA ALA A 257 -4.65 -18.61 16.79
C ALA A 257 -6.17 -18.81 16.83
N PHE A 258 -6.89 -18.34 15.80
CA PHE A 258 -8.33 -18.61 15.67
C PHE A 258 -8.65 -20.10 15.62
N GLN A 259 -7.93 -20.88 14.80
CA GLN A 259 -8.16 -22.33 14.70
C GLN A 259 -7.94 -23.04 16.04
N CYS A 260 -6.86 -22.71 16.75
CA CYS A 260 -6.59 -23.26 18.08
C CYS A 260 -7.68 -22.89 19.08
N ASN A 261 -8.10 -21.62 19.11
CA ASN A 261 -9.14 -21.15 20.04
C ASN A 261 -10.50 -21.79 19.76
N ILE A 262 -10.92 -21.87 18.49
CA ILE A 262 -12.15 -22.53 18.09
C ILE A 262 -12.14 -24.00 18.53
N GLN A 263 -11.03 -24.71 18.30
CA GLN A 263 -10.92 -26.11 18.71
C GLN A 263 -11.00 -26.28 20.24
N ALA A 264 -10.35 -25.39 21.00
CA ALA A 264 -10.41 -25.39 22.45
C ALA A 264 -11.84 -25.11 22.95
N LEU A 265 -12.53 -24.12 22.38
CA LEU A 265 -13.91 -23.78 22.71
C LEU A 265 -14.88 -24.93 22.39
N ARG A 266 -14.75 -25.58 21.23
CA ARG A 266 -15.57 -26.76 20.89
C ARG A 266 -15.35 -27.91 21.87
N SER A 267 -14.09 -28.18 22.21
CA SER A 267 -13.75 -29.24 23.15
C SER A 267 -14.31 -28.96 24.55
N ALA A 268 -14.17 -27.72 25.04
CA ALA A 268 -14.73 -27.30 26.32
C ALA A 268 -16.27 -27.37 26.33
N LYS A 269 -16.93 -26.91 25.26
CA LYS A 269 -18.38 -26.98 25.12
C LYS A 269 -18.87 -28.44 25.15
N SER A 270 -18.24 -29.33 24.37
CA SER A 270 -18.59 -30.75 24.35
C SER A 270 -18.43 -31.40 25.73
N GLN A 271 -17.34 -31.10 26.45
CA GLN A 271 -17.16 -31.60 27.82
C GLN A 271 -18.24 -31.09 28.78
N MET A 272 -18.67 -29.83 28.65
CA MET A 272 -19.76 -29.28 29.46
C MET A 272 -21.10 -29.95 29.13
N GLU A 273 -21.40 -30.20 27.85
CA GLU A 273 -22.59 -30.93 27.41
C GLU A 273 -22.62 -32.37 27.95
N ASP A 274 -21.47 -33.07 27.94
CA ASP A 274 -21.33 -34.40 28.52
C ASP A 274 -21.58 -34.41 30.04
N GLN A 275 -21.08 -33.39 30.76
CA GLN A 275 -21.35 -33.24 32.19
C GLN A 275 -22.81 -32.89 32.47
N LEU A 276 -23.42 -32.05 31.64
CA LEU A 276 -24.83 -31.70 31.75
C LEU A 276 -25.72 -32.95 31.62
N ALA A 277 -25.42 -33.83 30.66
CA ALA A 277 -26.13 -35.10 30.50
C ALA A 277 -26.05 -35.98 31.76
N LYS A 278 -24.88 -36.07 32.40
CA LYS A 278 -24.69 -36.80 33.66
C LYS A 278 -25.48 -36.18 34.81
N ILE A 279 -25.48 -34.85 34.94
CA ILE A 279 -26.25 -34.14 35.97
C ILE A 279 -27.76 -34.37 35.78
N LEU A 280 -28.26 -34.30 34.55
CA LEU A 280 -29.67 -34.56 34.25
C LEU A 280 -30.07 -35.99 34.63
N SER A 281 -29.21 -36.98 34.35
CA SER A 281 -29.41 -38.36 34.80
C SER A 281 -29.46 -38.47 36.32
N GLU A 282 -28.52 -37.84 37.03
CA GLU A 282 -28.49 -37.86 38.50
C GLU A 282 -29.73 -37.18 39.11
N VAL A 283 -30.20 -36.06 38.53
CA VAL A 283 -31.46 -35.41 38.95
C VAL A 283 -32.65 -36.36 38.79
N ALA A 284 -32.70 -37.16 37.71
CA ALA A 284 -33.75 -38.15 37.52
C ALA A 284 -33.65 -39.30 38.56
N CYS A 285 -32.43 -39.79 38.84
CA CYS A 285 -32.18 -40.78 39.88
C CYS A 285 -32.60 -40.27 41.27
N GLN A 286 -32.27 -39.02 41.62
CA GLN A 286 -32.70 -38.39 42.89
C GLN A 286 -34.22 -38.23 43.00
N LYS A 287 -34.93 -38.02 41.87
CA LYS A 287 -36.40 -38.03 41.87
C LYS A 287 -36.95 -39.43 42.15
N SER A 288 -36.38 -40.47 41.53
CA SER A 288 -36.80 -41.86 41.74
C SER A 288 -36.57 -42.30 43.19
N ILE A 289 -35.37 -42.08 43.73
CA ILE A 289 -35.03 -42.51 45.09
C ILE A 289 -35.92 -41.81 46.13
N ARG A 290 -36.30 -40.54 45.89
CA ARG A 290 -37.22 -39.84 46.78
C ARG A 290 -38.62 -40.43 46.74
N GLU A 291 -39.09 -40.88 45.59
CA GLU A 291 -40.38 -41.56 45.48
C GLU A 291 -40.34 -42.92 46.21
N ASP A 292 -39.27 -43.70 46.03
CA ASP A 292 -39.06 -44.96 46.74
C ASP A 292 -39.01 -44.75 48.27
N LEU A 293 -38.34 -43.68 48.74
CA LEU A 293 -38.32 -43.30 50.15
C LEU A 293 -39.72 -42.92 50.67
N ARG A 294 -40.54 -42.23 49.89
CA ARG A 294 -41.92 -41.88 50.26
C ARG A 294 -42.81 -43.11 50.37
N VAL A 295 -42.68 -44.06 49.43
CA VAL A 295 -43.36 -45.36 49.49
C VAL A 295 -42.96 -46.11 50.77
N ALA A 296 -41.65 -46.20 51.06
CA ALA A 296 -41.14 -46.86 52.26
C ALA A 296 -41.62 -46.22 53.58
N ILE A 297 -41.76 -44.88 53.61
CA ILE A 297 -42.35 -44.16 54.75
C ILE A 297 -43.79 -44.58 54.96
N ASN A 298 -44.61 -44.53 53.90
CA ASN A 298 -46.03 -44.88 53.96
C ASN A 298 -46.25 -46.34 54.36
N ASP A 299 -45.43 -47.27 53.86
CA ASP A 299 -45.50 -48.68 54.26
C ASP A 299 -45.09 -48.89 55.72
N SER A 300 -44.09 -48.15 56.20
CA SER A 300 -43.68 -48.16 57.62
C SER A 300 -44.75 -47.56 58.54
N GLU A 301 -45.43 -46.49 58.11
CA GLU A 301 -46.55 -45.85 58.82
C GLU A 301 -47.78 -46.77 58.90
N ARG A 302 -48.08 -47.50 57.82
CA ARG A 302 -49.10 -48.56 57.81
C ARG A 302 -48.74 -49.68 58.78
N GLY A 303 -47.48 -50.11 58.79
CA GLY A 303 -46.96 -51.11 59.75
C GLY A 303 -47.13 -50.65 61.20
N LEU A 304 -46.78 -49.40 61.49
CA LEU A 304 -46.94 -48.81 62.83
C LEU A 304 -48.40 -48.72 63.25
N SER A 305 -49.28 -48.31 62.32
CA SER A 305 -50.72 -48.20 62.57
C SER A 305 -51.34 -49.57 62.87
N LEU A 306 -50.92 -50.61 62.14
CA LEU A 306 -51.34 -51.99 62.37
C LEU A 306 -50.86 -52.51 63.72
N ALA A 307 -49.61 -52.24 64.11
CA ALA A 307 -49.06 -52.64 65.40
C ALA A 307 -49.81 -51.97 66.58
N ASN A 308 -50.09 -50.67 66.47
CA ASN A 308 -50.90 -49.93 67.46
C ASN A 308 -52.33 -50.49 67.56
N ALA A 309 -53.03 -50.66 66.43
CA ALA A 309 -54.38 -51.22 66.44
C ALA A 309 -54.43 -52.63 67.06
N ARG A 310 -53.40 -53.46 66.82
CA ARG A 310 -53.28 -54.77 67.46
C ARG A 310 -53.05 -54.65 68.97
N LEU A 311 -52.22 -53.72 69.43
CA LEU A 311 -52.02 -53.47 70.87
C LEU A 311 -53.32 -52.98 71.54
N ASP A 312 -54.04 -52.07 70.90
CA ASP A 312 -55.32 -51.55 71.41
C ASP A 312 -56.34 -52.68 71.58
N LEU A 313 -56.53 -53.52 70.56
CA LEU A 313 -57.42 -54.68 70.66
C LEU A 313 -56.98 -55.65 71.75
N ARG A 314 -55.67 -55.87 71.92
CA ARG A 314 -55.13 -56.74 72.97
C ARG A 314 -55.28 -56.14 74.37
N SER A 315 -55.38 -54.82 74.50
CA SER A 315 -55.63 -54.13 75.78
C SER A 315 -57.03 -54.36 76.34
N LEU A 316 -57.98 -54.79 75.48
CA LEU A 316 -59.37 -55.08 75.86
C LEU A 316 -59.55 -56.49 76.46
N ARG A 317 -58.49 -57.30 76.56
CA ARG A 317 -58.57 -58.64 77.12
C ARG A 317 -58.93 -58.58 78.62
N PRO A 318 -59.89 -59.39 79.10
CA PRO A 318 -60.39 -59.28 80.46
C PRO A 318 -59.45 -59.90 81.51
N GLY A 319 -59.24 -59.18 82.61
CA GLY A 319 -58.68 -59.70 83.86
C GLY A 319 -57.31 -60.36 83.70
N LYS A 320 -57.23 -61.67 83.98
CA LYS A 320 -55.97 -62.44 83.97
C LYS A 320 -55.45 -62.74 82.56
N GLU A 321 -56.27 -62.56 81.52
CA GLU A 321 -55.90 -62.78 80.11
C GLU A 321 -55.08 -61.62 79.50
N GLN A 322 -54.86 -60.55 80.27
CA GLN A 322 -53.96 -59.45 79.92
C GLN A 322 -52.49 -59.85 80.14
N CYS A 323 -52.12 -60.97 79.52
CA CYS A 323 -50.82 -61.60 79.64
C CYS A 323 -49.77 -60.86 78.79
N TYR A 324 -48.59 -60.65 79.37
CA TYR A 324 -47.41 -60.17 78.66
C TYR A 324 -46.71 -61.35 77.95
N ASP A 325 -47.32 -61.81 76.87
CA ASP A 325 -46.81 -62.92 76.06
C ASP A 325 -45.77 -62.43 75.01
N PRO A 326 -45.06 -63.35 74.31
CA PRO A 326 -44.07 -62.97 73.30
C PRO A 326 -44.63 -62.08 72.19
N ALA A 327 -45.90 -62.24 71.80
CA ALA A 327 -46.53 -61.40 70.80
C ALA A 327 -46.80 -59.98 71.31
N GLN A 328 -47.18 -59.83 72.58
CA GLN A 328 -47.32 -58.53 73.25
C GLN A 328 -45.97 -57.79 73.32
N ALA A 329 -44.90 -58.51 73.68
CA ALA A 329 -43.55 -57.95 73.73
C ALA A 329 -43.06 -57.50 72.35
N GLN A 330 -43.29 -58.31 71.31
CA GLN A 330 -42.91 -57.98 69.94
C GLN A 330 -43.66 -56.74 69.42
N LEU A 331 -44.97 -56.67 69.60
CA LEU A 331 -45.77 -55.50 69.17
C LEU A 331 -45.33 -54.21 69.87
N LEU A 332 -45.02 -54.27 71.17
CA LEU A 332 -44.46 -53.12 71.89
C LEU A 332 -43.09 -52.71 71.34
N GLY A 333 -42.24 -53.68 71.01
CA GLY A 333 -40.95 -53.42 70.35
C GLY A 333 -41.11 -52.78 68.97
N GLU A 334 -42.05 -53.26 68.16
CA GLU A 334 -42.38 -52.69 66.84
C GLU A 334 -42.85 -51.24 66.96
N VAL A 335 -43.76 -50.93 67.88
CA VAL A 335 -44.25 -49.56 68.12
C VAL A 335 -43.15 -48.62 68.63
N GLN A 336 -42.14 -49.13 69.34
CA GLN A 336 -40.98 -48.33 69.76
C GLN A 336 -39.97 -48.11 68.62
N LEU A 337 -39.75 -49.10 67.75
CA LEU A 337 -38.72 -49.05 66.70
C LEU A 337 -39.19 -48.33 65.42
N LEU A 338 -40.41 -48.61 64.95
CA LEU A 338 -40.93 -48.10 63.68
C LEU A 338 -40.90 -46.55 63.58
N PRO A 339 -41.23 -45.77 64.64
CA PRO A 339 -41.10 -44.31 64.60
C PRO A 339 -39.67 -43.84 64.33
N SER A 340 -38.66 -44.51 64.90
CA SER A 340 -37.25 -44.19 64.65
C SER A 340 -36.88 -44.44 63.19
N ASN A 341 -37.32 -45.55 62.61
CA ASN A 341 -37.09 -45.86 61.20
C ASN A 341 -37.81 -44.88 60.25
N ILE A 342 -39.06 -44.52 60.55
CA ILE A 342 -39.81 -43.51 59.80
C ILE A 342 -39.08 -42.17 59.82
N ASN A 343 -38.57 -41.74 60.98
CA ASN A 343 -37.80 -40.50 61.09
C ASN A 343 -36.51 -40.54 60.26
N ARG A 344 -35.76 -41.65 60.29
CA ARG A 344 -34.56 -41.83 59.45
C ARG A 344 -34.88 -41.76 57.95
N LEU A 345 -36.01 -42.32 57.52
CA LEU A 345 -36.46 -42.22 56.12
C LEU A 345 -36.86 -40.79 55.76
N ARG A 346 -37.57 -40.08 56.64
CA ARG A 346 -37.93 -38.66 56.46
C ARG A 346 -36.68 -37.76 56.36
N GLU A 347 -35.67 -37.99 57.20
CA GLU A 347 -34.37 -37.31 57.10
C GLU A 347 -33.66 -37.62 55.76
N ALA A 348 -33.73 -38.85 55.26
CA ALA A 348 -33.20 -39.21 53.95
C ALA A 348 -33.93 -38.47 52.80
N VAL A 349 -35.24 -38.29 52.89
CA VAL A 349 -36.02 -37.48 51.93
C VAL A 349 -35.52 -36.03 51.90
N VAL A 350 -35.36 -35.40 53.06
CA VAL A 350 -34.86 -34.01 53.14
C VAL A 350 -33.47 -33.88 52.53
N ARG A 351 -32.55 -34.82 52.83
CA ARG A 351 -31.20 -34.83 52.24
C ARG A 351 -31.23 -35.02 50.72
N SER A 352 -32.11 -35.87 50.19
CA SER A 352 -32.29 -36.02 48.74
C SER A 352 -32.83 -34.74 48.08
N GLU A 353 -33.75 -34.03 48.74
CA GLU A 353 -34.25 -32.73 48.28
C GLU A 353 -33.17 -31.64 48.26
N GLU A 354 -32.28 -31.61 49.26
CA GLU A 354 -31.11 -30.73 49.27
C GLU A 354 -30.13 -31.07 48.14
N GLN A 355 -29.81 -32.35 47.96
CA GLN A 355 -28.92 -32.79 46.88
C GLN A 355 -29.49 -32.44 45.51
N GLN A 356 -30.79 -32.63 45.30
CA GLN A 356 -31.46 -32.27 44.05
C GLN A 356 -31.38 -30.75 43.80
N ARG A 357 -31.59 -29.92 44.83
CA ARG A 357 -31.45 -28.46 44.69
C ARG A 357 -30.04 -28.05 44.26
N SER A 358 -29.02 -28.68 44.85
CA SER A 358 -27.62 -28.46 44.46
C SER A 358 -27.36 -28.87 42.99
N LEU A 359 -27.86 -30.03 42.57
CA LEU A 359 -27.74 -30.50 41.18
C LEU A 359 -28.44 -29.59 40.18
N ILE A 360 -29.64 -29.08 40.51
CA ILE A 360 -30.36 -28.12 39.66
C ILE A 360 -29.56 -26.83 39.51
N ARG A 361 -28.89 -26.35 40.57
CA ARG A 361 -28.01 -25.18 40.45
C ARG A 361 -26.86 -25.44 39.48
N CYS A 362 -26.17 -26.58 39.64
CA CYS A 362 -25.09 -26.96 38.72
C CYS A 362 -25.59 -27.13 37.28
N GLN A 363 -26.82 -27.63 37.08
CA GLN A 363 -27.44 -27.73 35.77
C GLN A 363 -27.59 -26.34 35.11
N LEU A 364 -28.15 -25.37 35.84
CA LEU A 364 -28.34 -24.00 35.34
C LEU A 364 -27.00 -23.35 35.02
N ASP A 365 -26.03 -23.48 35.92
CA ASP A 365 -24.67 -22.94 35.72
C ASP A 365 -24.02 -23.55 34.45
N LEU A 366 -24.14 -24.86 34.23
CA LEU A 366 -23.61 -25.51 33.02
C LEU A 366 -24.33 -25.05 31.74
N GLN A 367 -25.67 -24.94 31.78
CA GLN A 367 -26.46 -24.49 30.63
C GLN A 367 -26.07 -23.08 30.20
N GLU A 368 -25.93 -22.17 31.16
CA GLU A 368 -25.46 -20.81 30.91
C GLU A 368 -24.05 -20.80 30.30
N ASN A 369 -23.10 -21.56 30.87
CA ASN A 369 -21.75 -21.64 30.34
C ASN A 369 -21.70 -22.24 28.92
N ILE A 370 -22.53 -23.26 28.61
CA ILE A 370 -22.62 -23.84 27.26
C ILE A 370 -23.11 -22.79 26.26
N GLU A 371 -24.11 -21.99 26.62
CA GLU A 371 -24.61 -20.90 25.79
C GLU A 371 -23.52 -19.85 25.55
N PHE A 372 -22.74 -19.50 26.57
CA PHE A 372 -21.61 -18.57 26.44
C PHE A 372 -20.53 -19.08 25.49
N LYS A 373 -20.19 -20.38 25.56
CA LYS A 373 -19.25 -21.01 24.62
C LYS A 373 -19.82 -21.07 23.21
N ALA A 374 -21.11 -21.34 23.06
CA ALA A 374 -21.78 -21.34 21.75
C ALA A 374 -21.76 -19.96 21.09
N ASN A 375 -22.01 -18.89 21.85
CA ASN A 375 -21.91 -17.51 21.36
C ASN A 375 -20.48 -17.16 20.94
N SER A 376 -19.49 -17.49 21.78
CA SER A 376 -18.07 -17.23 21.47
C SER A 376 -17.59 -17.99 20.22
N LEU A 377 -18.03 -19.23 20.05
CA LEU A 377 -17.80 -20.04 18.84
C LEU A 377 -18.43 -19.41 17.61
N TYR A 378 -19.68 -18.94 17.70
CA TYR A 378 -20.34 -18.28 16.59
C TYR A 378 -19.57 -17.05 16.11
N ILE A 379 -19.10 -16.21 17.04
CA ILE A 379 -18.29 -15.03 16.72
C ILE A 379 -17.00 -15.43 16.00
N ASP A 380 -16.20 -16.35 16.56
CA ASP A 380 -14.91 -16.70 15.96
C ASP A 380 -15.02 -17.49 14.65
N GLU A 381 -15.86 -18.51 14.65
CA GLU A 381 -15.95 -19.49 13.57
C GLU A 381 -16.77 -18.98 12.38
N VAL A 382 -17.87 -18.26 12.66
CA VAL A 382 -18.79 -17.81 11.62
C VAL A 382 -18.50 -16.37 11.20
N ILE A 383 -18.44 -15.45 12.16
CA ILE A 383 -18.31 -14.01 11.87
C ILE A 383 -16.87 -13.67 11.49
N CYS A 384 -15.91 -13.80 12.43
CA CYS A 384 -14.52 -13.39 12.21
C CYS A 384 -13.85 -14.20 11.11
N THR A 385 -13.92 -15.53 11.16
CA THR A 385 -13.36 -16.38 10.10
C THR A 385 -14.04 -16.15 8.75
N GLY A 386 -15.34 -15.80 8.75
CA GLY A 386 -16.07 -15.40 7.54
C GLY A 386 -15.49 -14.14 6.89
N HIS A 387 -15.33 -13.06 7.67
CA HIS A 387 -14.73 -11.81 7.21
C HIS A 387 -13.28 -11.99 6.73
N ARG A 388 -12.51 -12.83 7.42
CA ARG A 388 -11.11 -13.09 7.04
C ARG A 388 -10.99 -13.87 5.73
N LYS A 389 -11.88 -14.84 5.47
CA LYS A 389 -11.86 -15.68 4.24
C LYS A 389 -12.21 -14.91 2.97
N SER A 390 -12.98 -13.83 3.06
CA SER A 390 -13.31 -13.01 1.89
C SER A 390 -12.13 -12.22 1.32
N ILE A 391 -11.01 -12.16 2.05
CA ILE A 391 -9.82 -11.41 1.62
C ILE A 391 -8.70 -12.38 1.27
N THR A 392 -8.13 -12.20 0.08
CA THR A 392 -6.92 -12.90 -0.35
C THR A 392 -5.75 -11.92 -0.33
N ILE A 393 -4.70 -12.23 0.42
CA ILE A 393 -3.43 -11.51 0.33
C ILE A 393 -2.74 -11.99 -0.94
N HIS A 394 -2.77 -11.17 -1.99
CA HIS A 394 -1.98 -11.41 -3.19
C HIS A 394 -0.58 -10.80 -3.02
N ASN A 395 0.43 -11.39 -3.66
CA ASN A 395 1.72 -10.72 -3.81
C ASN A 395 1.50 -9.42 -4.60
N PHE A 396 2.03 -8.31 -4.08
CA PHE A 396 1.83 -6.96 -4.61
C PHE A 396 2.44 -6.72 -5.99
#